data_AF-A0A928H0P0-F1
#
_entry.id   AF-A0A928H0P0-F1
#
_cell.length_a   1.000
_cell.length_b   1.000
_cell.length_c   1.000
_cell.angle_alpha   90.00
_cell.angle_beta   90.00
_cell.angle_gamma   90.00
#
_symmetry.space_group_name_H-M   'P 1'
#
loop_
_entity.id
_entity.type
_entity.pdbx_description
1 polymer ?
#
loop_
_entity_poly.entity_id
_entity_poly.type
_entity_poly.pdbx_seq_one_letter_code
_entity_poly.pdbx_strand_id
1 'polypeptide(L)'
;MNKEENFILRRGYHCRDINSRGVEIIDFSGKKDSDRAAEYNKKASALEDNGFLVFAQTLRNLAKNSKNDAMRNIKEGESYNHPEEL
;
A
#
# COMPACT_ATOMS: atom_id res chain seq x y z
N MET A 1 11.36 22.81 -8.51
CA MET A 1 11.73 21.40 -8.22
C MET A 1 11.80 20.67 -9.54
N ASN A 2 12.94 20.09 -9.87
CA ASN A 2 13.15 19.39 -11.13
C ASN A 2 12.54 17.97 -11.09
N LYS A 3 12.58 17.25 -12.21
CA LYS A 3 11.97 15.91 -12.35
C LYS A 3 12.62 14.87 -11.43
N GLU A 4 13.93 15.00 -11.20
CA GLU A 4 14.74 14.07 -10.42
C GLU A 4 14.49 14.23 -8.91
N GLU A 5 14.48 15.46 -8.40
CA GLU A 5 14.14 15.78 -7.01
C GLU A 5 12.74 15.29 -6.64
N ASN A 6 11.78 15.44 -7.56
CA ASN A 6 10.43 14.92 -7.43
C ASN A 6 10.39 13.39 -7.34
N PHE A 7 11.23 12.71 -8.12
CA PHE A 7 11.33 11.25 -8.07
C PHE A 7 11.91 10.77 -6.73
N ILE A 8 12.98 11.41 -6.27
CA ILE A 8 13.62 11.11 -4.99
C ILE A 8 12.64 11.30 -3.83
N LEU A 9 11.89 12.40 -3.80
CA LEU A 9 10.87 12.65 -2.77
C LEU A 9 9.78 11.58 -2.73
N ARG A 10 9.24 11.19 -3.89
CA ARG A 10 8.22 10.12 -3.97
C ARG A 10 8.77 8.78 -3.53
N ARG A 11 10.00 8.45 -3.96
CA ARG A 11 10.69 7.22 -3.54
C ARG A 11 10.93 7.22 -2.03
N GLY A 12 11.39 8.34 -1.47
CA GLY A 12 11.58 8.50 -0.02
C GLY A 12 10.28 8.30 0.76
N TYR A 13 9.18 8.88 0.29
CA TYR A 13 7.85 8.67 0.88
C TYR A 13 7.41 7.19 0.83
N HIS A 14 7.60 6.53 -0.31
CA HIS A 14 7.29 5.11 -0.47
C HIS A 14 8.13 4.22 0.46
N CYS A 15 9.45 4.44 0.52
CA CYS A 15 10.34 3.70 1.42
C CYS A 15 9.99 3.94 2.90
N ARG A 16 9.66 5.18 3.27
CA ARG A 16 9.19 5.51 4.62
C ARG A 16 7.92 4.74 4.97
N ASP A 17 6.95 4.67 4.06
CA ASP A 17 5.70 3.94 4.30
C ASP A 17 5.97 2.48 4.64
N ILE A 18 6.79 1.79 3.84
CA ILE A 18 7.18 0.39 4.08
C ILE A 18 7.92 0.26 5.41
N ASN A 19 8.96 1.07 5.63
CA ASN A 19 9.82 0.94 6.81
C ASN A 19 9.12 1.36 8.11
N SER A 20 8.10 2.23 8.04
CA SER A 20 7.35 2.68 9.22
C SER A 20 6.47 1.60 9.84
N ARG A 21 6.27 0.47 9.15
CA ARG A 21 5.47 -0.66 9.63
C ARG A 21 6.12 -1.42 10.79
N GLY A 22 7.45 -1.34 10.93
CA GLY A 22 8.18 -2.03 11.98
C GLY A 22 8.04 -3.56 11.89
N VAL A 23 8.14 -4.24 13.04
CA VAL A 23 7.82 -5.68 13.13
C VAL A 23 6.33 -5.82 13.41
N GLU A 24 5.59 -6.33 12.43
CA GLU A 24 4.17 -6.62 12.58
C GLU A 24 3.88 -8.12 12.40
N ILE A 25 2.90 -8.64 13.15
CA ILE A 25 2.35 -9.97 12.90
C ILE A 25 1.48 -9.89 11.64
N ILE A 26 1.72 -10.79 10.70
CA ILE A 26 0.98 -10.88 9.44
C ILE A 26 -0.51 -11.12 9.76
N ASP A 27 -1.36 -10.22 9.28
CA ASP A 27 -2.80 -10.36 9.35
C ASP A 27 -3.29 -11.12 8.12
N PHE A 28 -3.43 -12.44 8.27
CA PHE A 28 -3.93 -13.33 7.21
C PHE A 28 -5.38 -13.04 6.79
N SER A 29 -6.13 -12.21 7.53
CA SER A 29 -7.45 -11.77 7.05
C SER A 29 -7.36 -10.73 5.91
N GLY A 30 -6.18 -10.13 5.70
CA GLY A 30 -5.97 -9.04 4.74
C GLY A 30 -6.71 -7.75 5.10
N LYS A 31 -7.34 -7.67 6.27
CA LYS A 31 -8.17 -6.52 6.69
C LYS A 31 -7.32 -5.27 6.85
N LYS A 32 -6.19 -5.36 7.57
CA LYS A 32 -5.30 -4.19 7.78
C LYS A 32 -4.85 -3.56 6.47
N ASP A 33 -4.43 -4.37 5.50
CA ASP A 33 -3.94 -3.88 4.22
C ASP A 33 -5.07 -3.38 3.30
N SER A 34 -6.26 -3.97 3.42
CA SER A 34 -7.46 -3.47 2.74
C SER A 34 -7.91 -2.10 3.29
N ASP A 35 -7.92 -1.94 4.62
CA ASP A 35 -8.24 -0.67 5.29
C ASP A 35 -7.23 0.42 4.88
N ARG A 36 -5.95 0.07 4.81
CA ARG A 36 -4.87 0.96 4.33
C ARG A 36 -5.05 1.35 2.86
N ALA A 37 -5.43 0.42 2.00
CA ALA A 37 -5.74 0.70 0.60
C ALA A 37 -6.91 1.69 0.47
N ALA A 38 -7.96 1.52 1.28
CA ALA A 38 -9.09 2.44 1.33
C ALA A 38 -8.68 3.84 1.79
N GLU A 39 -7.84 3.94 2.83
CA GLU A 39 -7.32 5.22 3.32
C GLU A 39 -6.50 5.95 2.25
N TYR A 40 -5.62 5.22 1.54
CA TYR A 40 -4.84 5.81 0.46
C TYR A 40 -5.68 6.30 -0.71
N ASN A 41 -6.72 5.56 -1.08
CA ASN A 41 -7.67 6.01 -2.10
C ASN A 41 -8.42 7.27 -1.67
N LYS A 42 -8.87 7.33 -0.41
CA LYS A 42 -9.53 8.53 0.13
C LYS A 42 -8.63 9.75 0.08
N LYS A 43 -7.36 9.61 0.49
CA LYS A 43 -6.36 10.68 0.42
C LYS A 43 -6.03 11.05 -1.02
N ALA A 44 -5.97 10.08 -1.93
CA ALA A 44 -5.73 10.32 -3.35
C ALA A 44 -6.84 11.20 -3.94
N SER A 45 -8.11 10.85 -3.71
CA SER A 45 -9.26 11.65 -4.16
C SER A 45 -9.19 13.09 -3.63
N ALA A 46 -8.93 13.27 -2.33
CA ALA A 46 -8.80 14.60 -1.75
C ALA A 46 -7.65 15.41 -2.40
N LEU A 47 -6.54 14.77 -2.77
CA LEU A 47 -5.44 15.44 -3.47
C LEU A 47 -5.78 15.79 -4.93
N GLU A 48 -6.55 14.94 -5.63
CA GLU A 48 -7.03 15.25 -6.99
C GLU A 48 -7.96 16.46 -6.99
N ASP A 49 -8.89 16.51 -6.03
CA ASP A 49 -9.83 17.64 -5.87
C ASP A 49 -9.10 18.97 -5.59
N ASN A 50 -7.93 18.90 -4.95
CA ASN A 50 -7.05 20.05 -4.70
C ASN A 50 -6.02 20.31 -5.84
N GLY A 51 -6.10 19.59 -6.96
CA GLY A 51 -5.24 19.79 -8.14
C GLY A 51 -3.87 19.11 -8.09
N PHE A 52 -3.57 18.31 -7.06
CA PHE A 52 -2.30 17.62 -6.88
C PHE A 52 -2.25 16.25 -7.60
N LEU A 53 -2.51 16.24 -8.90
CA LEU A 53 -2.69 15.01 -9.70
C LEU A 53 -1.52 14.01 -9.61
N VAL A 54 -0.27 14.50 -9.66
CA VAL A 54 0.92 13.64 -9.59
C VAL A 54 1.08 12.98 -8.22
N PHE A 55 0.73 13.70 -7.15
CA PHE A 55 0.81 13.16 -5.80
C PHE A 55 -0.35 12.18 -5.54
N ALA A 56 -1.56 12.50 -6.01
CA ALA A 56 -2.68 11.58 -5.97
C ALA A 56 -2.37 10.25 -6.68
N GLN A 57 -1.72 10.29 -7.85
CA GLN A 57 -1.29 9.07 -8.54
C GLN A 57 -0.32 8.22 -7.69
N THR A 58 0.55 8.88 -6.92
CA THR A 58 1.47 8.19 -6.00
C THR A 58 0.68 7.46 -4.91
N LEU A 59 -0.34 8.10 -4.33
CA LEU A 59 -1.21 7.47 -3.34
C LEU A 59 -2.06 6.33 -3.93
N ARG A 60 -2.52 6.45 -5.18
CA ARG A 60 -3.21 5.36 -5.87
C ARG A 60 -2.31 4.14 -6.07
N ASN A 61 -1.03 4.35 -6.39
CA ASN A 61 -0.06 3.26 -6.48
C ASN A 61 0.16 2.58 -5.12
N LEU A 62 0.21 3.35 -4.03
CA LEU A 62 0.28 2.79 -2.68
C LEU A 62 -0.98 1.98 -2.34
N ALA A 63 -2.16 2.51 -2.64
CA ALA A 63 -3.42 1.79 -2.45
C ALA A 63 -3.45 0.46 -3.20
N LYS A 64 -2.98 0.44 -4.44
CA LYS A 64 -2.86 -0.78 -5.24
C LYS A 64 -1.91 -1.79 -4.61
N ASN A 65 -0.74 -1.33 -4.15
CA ASN A 65 0.23 -2.21 -3.49
C ASN A 65 -0.35 -2.82 -2.21
N SER A 66 -0.98 -2.01 -1.35
CA SER A 66 -1.64 -2.51 -0.15
C SER A 66 -2.76 -3.51 -0.47
N LYS A 67 -3.54 -3.28 -1.53
CA LYS A 67 -4.54 -4.25 -1.97
C LYS A 67 -3.92 -5.58 -2.41
N ASN A 68 -2.78 -5.54 -3.11
CA ASN A 68 -2.05 -6.74 -3.50
C ASN A 68 -1.48 -7.48 -2.28
N ASP A 69 -0.94 -6.74 -1.31
CA ASP A 69 -0.44 -7.31 -0.04
C ASP A 69 -1.58 -8.00 0.71
N ALA A 70 -2.76 -7.39 0.78
CA ALA A 70 -3.96 -7.99 1.39
C ALA A 70 -4.31 -9.34 0.73
N MET A 71 -4.37 -9.38 -0.61
CA MET A 71 -4.66 -10.61 -1.35
C MET A 71 -3.59 -11.68 -1.12
N ARG A 72 -2.32 -11.28 -1.09
CA ARG A 72 -1.22 -12.18 -0.83
C ARG A 72 -1.35 -12.79 0.58
N ASN A 73 -1.58 -11.97 1.59
CA ASN A 73 -1.70 -12.42 2.97
C ASN A 73 -2.90 -13.36 3.15
N ILE A 74 -4.04 -13.09 2.52
CA ILE A 74 -5.20 -14.00 2.53
C ILE A 74 -4.82 -15.35 1.94
N LYS A 75 -4.20 -15.36 0.76
CA LYS A 75 -3.77 -16.60 0.10
C LYS A 75 -2.74 -17.39 0.92
N GLU A 76 -1.80 -16.68 1.55
CA GLU A 76 -0.79 -17.30 2.42
C GLU A 76 -1.50 -17.93 3.64
N GLY A 77 -2.46 -17.24 4.24
CA GLY A 77 -3.30 -17.76 5.33
C GLY A 77 -4.10 -19.01 4.95
N GLU A 78 -4.68 -19.04 3.74
CA GLU A 78 -5.36 -20.22 3.21
C GLU A 78 -4.40 -21.42 3.07
N SER A 79 -3.18 -21.19 2.55
CA SER A 79 -2.16 -22.23 2.42
C SER A 79 -1.65 -22.76 3.77
N TYR A 80 -1.56 -21.89 4.79
CA TYR A 80 -1.19 -22.31 6.14
C TYR A 80 -2.24 -23.20 6.81
N ASN A 81 -3.53 -23.00 6.50
CA ASN A 81 -4.62 -23.79 7.06
C ASN A 81 -4.82 -25.15 6.34
N HIS A 82 -4.23 -25.34 5.16
CA HIS A 82 -4.27 -26.60 4.39
C HIS A 82 -2.86 -27.08 4.00
N PRO A 83 -2.07 -27.59 4.96
CA PRO A 83 -0.70 -28.07 4.69
C PRO A 83 -0.64 -29.40 3.91
N GLU A 84 -1.77 -30.07 3.67
CA GLU A 84 -1.82 -31.46 3.15
C GLU A 84 -1.83 -31.59 1.61
N GLU A 85 -1.77 -30.48 0.86
CA GLU A 85 -1.77 -30.49 -0.62
C GLU A 85 -0.38 -30.24 -1.26
N LEU A 86 0.71 -30.46 -0.52
CA LEU A 86 2.10 -30.40 -1.04
C LEU A 86 2.75 -31.78 -1.17
#